data_AF-A0A535YBZ6-F1
#
_entry.id   AF-A0A535YBZ6-F1
#
_cell.length_a   1.000
_cell.length_b   1.000
_cell.length_c   1.000
_cell.angle_alpha   90.00
_cell.angle_beta   90.00
_cell.angle_gamma   90.00
#
_symmetry.space_group_name_H-M   'P 1'
#
loop_
_entity.id
_entity.type
_entity.pdbx_description
1 polymer ?
#
loop_
_entity_poly.entity_id
_entity_poly.type
_entity_poly.pdbx_seq_one_letter_code
_entity_poly.pdbx_strand_id
1 'polypeptide(L)'
;MLERLVQNGHEIYFVTARAERRRMVTETWLREKRILDYAKAVHLKPHGEFNPDYPRGRYDPESSAQYKTRLAQELRLDVFCEDDVLISRTLADAGIRVLLFDHPWNRDVKHDRVTRVSGWAEAGTLLGV
;
A
#
# COMPACT_ATOMS: atom_id res chain seq x y z
N MET A 1 15.90 -0.61 6.54
CA MET A 1 15.28 -0.18 5.27
C MET A 1 14.56 1.15 5.42
N LEU A 2 13.46 1.24 6.19
CA LEU A 2 12.67 2.49 6.34
C LEU A 2 13.52 3.69 6.74
N GLU A 3 14.40 3.53 7.72
CA GLU A 3 15.35 4.57 8.12
C GLU A 3 16.21 5.07 6.96
N ARG A 4 16.78 4.15 6.16
CA ARG A 4 17.60 4.51 4.99
C ARG A 4 16.78 5.23 3.93
N LEU A 5 15.53 4.84 3.73
CA LEU A 5 14.61 5.54 2.82
C LEU A 5 14.39 6.99 3.28
N VAL A 6 14.09 7.20 4.57
CA VAL A 6 13.93 8.55 5.11
C VAL A 6 15.24 9.35 5.01
N GLN A 7 16.38 8.73 5.31
CA GLN A 7 17.70 9.38 5.19
C GLN A 7 18.04 9.75 3.74
N ASN A 8 17.57 8.98 2.76
CA ASN A 8 17.67 9.29 1.33
C ASN A 8 16.58 10.24 0.82
N GLY A 9 15.76 10.83 1.71
CA GLY A 9 14.77 11.85 1.36
C GLY A 9 13.43 11.31 0.88
N HIS A 10 13.16 10.01 1.03
CA HIS A 10 11.85 9.45 0.70
C HIS A 10 10.81 9.77 1.78
N GLU A 11 9.61 10.10 1.34
CA GLU A 11 8.44 10.21 2.19
C GLU A 11 7.66 8.89 2.21
N ILE A 12 7.37 8.36 3.39
CA ILE A 12 6.75 7.03 3.54
C ILE A 12 5.31 7.18 4.04
N TYR A 13 4.37 6.59 3.31
CA TYR A 13 2.96 6.54 3.67
C TYR A 13 2.54 5.10 3.89
N PHE A 14 1.90 4.81 5.02
CA PHE A 14 1.25 3.52 5.25
C PHE A 14 -0.22 3.62 4.86
N VAL A 15 -0.64 2.88 3.83
CA VAL A 15 -2.02 2.87 3.33
C VAL A 15 -2.64 1.50 3.54
N THR A 16 -3.77 1.42 4.25
CA THR A 16 -4.42 0.15 4.58
C THR A 16 -5.93 0.16 4.33
N ALA A 17 -6.46 -0.98 3.87
CA ALA A 17 -7.89 -1.22 3.73
C ALA A 17 -8.65 -1.34 5.07
N ARG A 18 -7.93 -1.34 6.21
CA ARG A 18 -8.56 -1.37 7.53
C ARG A 18 -9.43 -0.13 7.72
N ALA A 19 -10.63 -0.33 8.26
CA ALA A 19 -11.54 0.75 8.60
C ALA A 19 -10.90 1.72 9.60
N GLU A 20 -11.13 3.02 9.42
CA GLU A 20 -10.58 4.10 10.26
C GLU A 20 -10.92 3.96 11.76
N ARG A 21 -12.04 3.30 12.12
CA ARG A 21 -12.34 2.96 13.52
C ARG A 21 -11.26 2.12 14.21
N ARG A 22 -10.37 1.48 13.43
CA ARG A 22 -9.19 0.74 13.91
C ARG A 22 -7.93 1.60 14.00
N ARG A 23 -8.03 2.92 13.86
CA ARG A 23 -6.87 3.83 13.88
C ARG A 23 -6.06 3.67 15.16
N MET A 24 -6.71 3.77 16.32
CA MET A 24 -6.03 3.66 17.61
C MET A 24 -5.19 2.37 17.72
N VAL A 25 -5.82 1.21 17.50
CA VAL A 25 -5.09 -0.07 17.57
C VAL A 25 -3.98 -0.20 16.51
N THR A 26 -4.20 0.35 15.31
CA THR A 26 -3.22 0.27 14.21
C THR A 26 -2.01 1.15 14.49
N GLU A 27 -2.22 2.40 14.88
CA GLU A 27 -1.15 3.35 15.16
C GLU A 27 -0.41 3.02 16.47
N THR A 28 -1.10 2.52 17.49
CA THR A 28 -0.45 2.02 18.71
C THR A 28 0.52 0.89 18.38
N TRP A 29 0.10 -0.09 17.59
CA TRP A 29 0.98 -1.19 17.19
C TRP A 29 2.17 -0.69 16.35
N LEU A 30 1.96 0.22 15.39
CA LEU A 30 3.05 0.79 14.58
C LEU A 30 4.07 1.56 15.44
N ARG A 31 3.60 2.26 16.47
CA ARG A 31 4.43 2.99 17.43
C ARG A 31 5.25 2.06 18.30
N GLU A 32 4.64 1.00 18.83
CA GLU A 32 5.34 -0.02 19.63
C GLU A 32 6.44 -0.72 18.82
N LYS A 33 6.25 -0.87 17.50
CA LYS A 33 7.26 -1.41 16.59
C LYS A 33 8.29 -0.38 16.12
N ARG A 34 8.18 0.87 16.55
CA ARG A 34 9.03 2.00 16.09
C ARG A 34 9.01 2.21 14.57
N ILE A 35 7.97 1.71 13.91
CA ILE A 35 7.78 1.84 12.45
C ILE A 35 7.13 3.19 12.14
N LEU A 36 6.26 3.66 13.04
CA LEU A 36 5.58 4.95 12.91
C LEU A 36 6.57 6.13 12.88
N ASP A 37 7.76 5.98 13.48
CA ASP A 37 8.81 6.98 13.53
C ASP A 37 9.31 7.39 12.14
N TYR A 38 9.12 6.53 11.13
CA TYR A 38 9.53 6.77 9.74
C TYR A 38 8.37 7.14 8.82
N ALA A 39 7.13 7.14 9.31
CA ALA A 39 5.95 7.40 8.50
C ALA A 39 5.64 8.90 8.45
N LYS A 40 5.44 9.43 7.25
CA LYS A 40 4.85 10.76 7.05
C LYS A 40 3.37 10.76 7.46
N ALA A 41 2.63 9.68 7.14
CA ALA A 41 1.25 9.49 7.59
C ALA A 41 0.80 8.02 7.53
N VAL A 42 -0.26 7.71 8.28
CA VAL A 42 -0.99 6.42 8.22
C VAL A 42 -2.43 6.67 7.78
N HIS A 43 -2.78 6.13 6.62
CA HIS A 43 -4.09 6.23 6.01
C HIS A 43 -4.87 4.93 6.18
N LEU A 44 -5.97 5.02 6.92
CA LEU A 44 -6.96 3.98 7.07
C LEU A 44 -8.17 4.33 6.22
N LYS A 45 -8.87 3.30 5.74
CA LYS A 45 -10.02 3.44 4.87
C LYS A 45 -11.21 4.10 5.59
N PRO A 46 -11.73 5.24 5.10
CA PRO A 46 -12.90 5.90 5.68
C PRO A 46 -14.15 5.02 5.64
N HIS A 47 -15.03 5.15 6.62
CA HIS A 47 -16.26 4.34 6.69
C HIS A 47 -17.15 4.50 5.45
N GLY A 48 -17.19 5.71 4.87
CA GLY A 48 -17.99 6.00 3.68
C GLY A 48 -17.48 5.37 2.38
N GLU A 49 -16.28 4.78 2.37
CA GLU A 49 -15.69 4.16 1.17
C GLU A 49 -15.83 2.62 1.16
N PHE A 50 -16.56 2.05 2.13
CA PHE A 50 -16.94 0.65 2.08
C PHE A 50 -18.21 0.48 1.25
N ASN A 51 -18.24 -0.54 0.39
CA ASN A 51 -19.44 -0.90 -0.34
C ASN A 51 -20.49 -1.47 0.65
N PRO A 52 -21.66 -0.83 0.82
CA PRO A 52 -22.67 -1.27 1.78
C PRO A 52 -23.33 -2.60 1.36
N ASP A 53 -23.32 -2.92 0.07
CA ASP A 53 -23.90 -4.15 -0.49
C ASP A 53 -22.92 -5.33 -0.46
N TYR A 54 -21.64 -5.07 -0.19
CA TYR A 54 -20.64 -6.12 -0.11
C TYR A 54 -20.79 -6.94 1.18
N PRO A 55 -20.66 -8.28 1.13
CA PRO A 55 -20.87 -9.13 2.30
C PRO A 55 -20.03 -8.72 3.51
N ARG A 56 -20.71 -8.49 4.65
CA ARG A 56 -20.05 -8.09 5.90
C ARG A 56 -19.04 -9.13 6.34
N GLY A 57 -17.88 -8.66 6.79
CA GLY A 57 -16.80 -9.53 7.26
C GLY A 57 -16.02 -10.24 6.15
N ARG A 58 -16.31 -9.96 4.87
CA ARG A 58 -15.46 -10.36 3.74
C ARG A 58 -14.53 -9.22 3.37
N TYR A 59 -13.39 -9.61 2.79
CA TYR A 59 -12.49 -8.66 2.16
C TYR A 59 -13.10 -8.20 0.83
N ASP A 60 -13.21 -6.88 0.67
CA ASP A 60 -13.72 -6.21 -0.53
C ASP A 60 -12.53 -5.63 -1.31
N PRO A 61 -11.97 -6.39 -2.26
CA PRO A 61 -10.80 -5.94 -3.02
C PRO A 61 -11.13 -4.75 -3.92
N GLU A 62 -12.35 -4.65 -4.44
CA GLU A 62 -12.75 -3.61 -5.40
C GLU A 62 -12.74 -2.23 -4.74
N SER A 63 -13.49 -2.06 -3.64
CA SER A 63 -13.51 -0.77 -2.97
C SER A 63 -12.18 -0.48 -2.25
N SER A 64 -11.37 -1.50 -1.95
CA SER A 64 -9.99 -1.29 -1.47
C SER A 64 -9.06 -0.79 -2.58
N ALA A 65 -9.16 -1.32 -3.80
CA ALA A 65 -8.40 -0.86 -4.95
C ALA A 65 -8.77 0.58 -5.33
N GLN A 66 -10.06 0.91 -5.34
CA GLN A 66 -10.54 2.28 -5.57
C GLN A 66 -9.97 3.26 -4.55
N TYR A 67 -10.10 2.94 -3.25
CA TYR A 67 -9.57 3.77 -2.16
C TYR A 67 -8.05 3.99 -2.27
N LYS A 68 -7.27 2.90 -2.40
CA LYS A 68 -5.81 2.98 -2.47
C LYS A 68 -5.34 3.74 -3.70
N THR A 69 -6.00 3.55 -4.84
CA THR A 69 -5.64 4.22 -6.10
C THR A 69 -5.93 5.71 -6.05
N ARG A 70 -7.12 6.10 -5.59
CA ARG A 70 -7.49 7.51 -5.39
C ARG A 70 -6.48 8.21 -4.46
N LEU A 71 -6.18 7.59 -3.32
CA LEU A 71 -5.25 8.16 -2.37
C LEU A 71 -3.82 8.26 -2.93
N ALA A 72 -3.36 7.25 -3.69
CA ALA A 72 -2.05 7.28 -4.33
C ALA A 72 -1.91 8.45 -5.32
N GLN A 73 -2.98 8.76 -6.06
CA GLN A 73 -3.02 9.91 -6.97
C GLN A 73 -3.05 11.24 -6.22
N GLU A 74 -3.87 11.36 -5.17
CA GLU A 74 -3.97 12.57 -4.32
C GLU A 74 -2.63 12.90 -3.66
N LEU A 75 -1.95 11.87 -3.13
CA LEU A 75 -0.62 12.00 -2.52
C LEU A 75 0.51 12.09 -3.55
N ARG A 76 0.22 11.91 -4.85
CA ARG A 76 1.19 11.89 -5.95
C ARG A 76 2.33 10.90 -5.70
N LEU A 77 2.01 9.68 -5.29
CA LEU A 77 3.02 8.67 -4.97
C LEU A 77 3.80 8.24 -6.22
N ASP A 78 5.12 8.21 -6.13
CA ASP A 78 5.99 7.73 -7.21
C ASP A 78 6.01 6.20 -7.35
N VAL A 79 5.73 5.50 -6.25
CA VAL A 79 5.77 4.05 -6.12
C VAL A 79 4.83 3.56 -5.02
N PHE A 80 4.21 2.40 -5.23
CA PHE A 80 3.37 1.71 -4.24
C PHE A 80 3.85 0.26 -4.07
N CYS A 81 4.00 -0.20 -2.83
CA CYS A 81 4.37 -1.59 -2.56
C CYS A 81 3.13 -2.40 -2.15
N GLU A 82 2.85 -3.51 -2.84
CA GLU A 82 1.60 -4.28 -2.65
C GLU A 82 1.79 -5.77 -2.96
N ASP A 83 0.86 -6.61 -2.51
CA ASP A 83 0.78 -8.04 -2.82
C ASP A 83 -0.55 -8.48 -3.44
N ASP A 84 -1.60 -7.66 -3.35
CA ASP A 84 -2.93 -7.93 -3.91
C ASP A 84 -3.02 -7.74 -5.44
N VAL A 85 -3.73 -8.65 -6.10
CA VAL A 85 -3.87 -8.71 -7.56
C VAL A 85 -4.63 -7.51 -8.12
N LEU A 86 -5.80 -7.20 -7.55
CA LEU A 86 -6.69 -6.19 -8.10
C LEU A 86 -6.13 -4.80 -7.82
N ILE A 87 -5.69 -4.55 -6.58
CA ILE A 87 -5.09 -3.28 -6.17
C ILE A 87 -3.87 -2.98 -7.05
N SER A 88 -2.98 -3.95 -7.26
CA SER A 88 -1.77 -3.75 -8.08
C SER A 88 -2.10 -3.39 -9.52
N ARG A 89 -3.10 -4.05 -10.12
CA ARG A 89 -3.56 -3.73 -11.48
C ARG A 89 -4.17 -2.33 -11.53
N THR A 90 -5.09 -2.00 -10.63
CA THR A 90 -5.77 -0.69 -10.61
C THR A 90 -4.79 0.47 -10.39
N LEU A 91 -3.80 0.31 -9.49
CA LEU A 91 -2.74 1.30 -9.29
C LEU A 91 -1.92 1.50 -10.56
N ALA A 92 -1.54 0.41 -11.20
CA ALA A 92 -0.70 0.42 -12.39
C ALA A 92 -1.43 1.04 -13.60
N ASP A 93 -2.71 0.69 -13.80
CA ASP A 93 -3.60 1.28 -14.81
C ASP A 93 -3.76 2.80 -14.57
N ALA A 94 -3.78 3.23 -13.31
CA ALA A 94 -3.84 4.63 -12.91
C ALA A 94 -2.49 5.38 -13.01
N GLY A 95 -1.45 4.73 -13.53
CA GLY A 95 -0.14 5.34 -13.79
C GLY A 95 0.87 5.23 -12.64
N ILE A 96 0.49 4.65 -11.50
CA ILE A 96 1.37 4.49 -10.34
C ILE A 96 2.30 3.30 -10.56
N ARG A 97 3.60 3.45 -10.27
CA ARG A 97 4.53 2.31 -10.30
C ARG A 97 4.26 1.40 -9.11
N VAL A 98 4.24 0.09 -9.33
CA VAL A 98 3.98 -0.90 -8.29
C VAL A 98 5.19 -1.81 -8.11
N LEU A 99 5.67 -1.93 -6.88
CA LEU A 99 6.55 -3.02 -6.46
C LEU A 99 5.68 -4.14 -5.90
N LEU A 100 5.47 -5.19 -6.70
CA LEU A 100 4.60 -6.31 -6.37
C LEU A 100 5.40 -7.42 -5.68
N PHE A 101 5.12 -7.70 -4.41
CA PHE A 101 5.77 -8.80 -3.71
C PHE A 101 5.36 -10.15 -4.31
N ASP A 102 6.33 -10.99 -4.67
CA ASP A 102 6.05 -12.25 -5.35
C ASP A 102 5.34 -13.24 -4.44
N HIS A 103 4.09 -13.55 -4.78
CA HIS A 103 3.29 -14.56 -4.09
C HIS A 103 2.53 -15.44 -5.09
N PRO A 104 2.20 -16.70 -4.75
CA PRO A 104 1.54 -17.62 -5.69
C PRO A 104 0.25 -17.06 -6.30
N TRP A 105 -0.54 -16.29 -5.53
CA TRP A 105 -1.83 -15.76 -5.97
C TRP A 105 -1.73 -14.58 -6.94
N ASN A 106 -0.57 -13.94 -7.08
CA ASN A 106 -0.40 -12.72 -7.89
C ASN A 106 0.51 -12.88 -9.11
N ARG A 107 0.89 -14.11 -9.45
CA ARG A 107 1.81 -14.41 -10.57
C ARG A 107 1.24 -14.03 -11.94
N ASP A 108 -0.08 -13.97 -12.07
CA ASP A 108 -0.76 -13.58 -13.32
C ASP A 108 -0.89 -12.06 -13.50
N VAL A 109 -0.37 -11.24 -12.58
CA VAL A 109 -0.30 -9.79 -12.77
C VAL A 109 0.81 -9.46 -13.77
N LYS A 110 0.43 -8.86 -14.90
CA LYS A 110 1.34 -8.36 -15.94
C LYS A 110 0.95 -6.93 -16.29
N HIS A 111 1.88 -6.00 -16.14
CA HIS A 111 1.70 -4.59 -16.51
C HIS A 111 3.07 -3.89 -16.56
N ASP A 112 3.28 -2.95 -17.48
CA ASP A 112 4.58 -2.27 -17.69
C ASP A 112 5.06 -1.46 -16.49
N ARG A 113 4.13 -1.08 -15.62
CA ARG A 113 4.37 -0.35 -14.36
C ARG A 113 4.47 -1.25 -13.13
N VAL A 114 4.39 -2.57 -13.29
CA VAL A 114 4.51 -3.54 -12.19
C VAL A 114 5.88 -4.21 -12.25
N THR A 115 6.70 -3.97 -11.24
CA THR A 115 7.96 -4.69 -11.03
C THR A 115 7.77 -5.67 -9.88
N ARG A 116 7.99 -6.95 -10.15
CA ARG A 116 7.91 -8.01 -9.13
C ARG A 116 9.18 -8.01 -8.29
N VAL A 117 9.04 -8.16 -6.97
CA VAL A 117 10.15 -8.22 -6.01
C VAL A 117 9.99 -9.40 -5.05
N SER A 118 11.08 -10.05 -4.67
CA SER A 118 11.07 -11.19 -3.74
C SER A 118 10.98 -10.77 -2.27
N GLY A 119 11.16 -9.47 -1.96
CA GLY A 119 11.14 -8.97 -0.61
C GLY A 119 11.69 -7.55 -0.45
N TRP A 120 11.72 -7.09 0.79
CA TRP A 120 12.10 -5.72 1.15
C TRP A 120 13.54 -5.35 0.78
N ALA A 121 14.47 -6.31 0.75
CA ALA A 121 15.85 -6.05 0.35
C ALA A 121 15.94 -5.62 -1.12
N GLU A 122 15.30 -6.36 -2.02
CA GLU A 122 15.24 -6.03 -3.45
C GLU A 122 14.46 -4.73 -3.70
N ALA A 123 13.33 -4.56 -3.01
CA ALA A 123 12.59 -3.30 -3.06
C ALA A 123 13.46 -2.11 -2.62
N GLY A 124 14.26 -2.27 -1.56
CA GLY A 124 15.22 -1.27 -1.11
C GLY A 124 16.25 -0.92 -2.18
N THR A 125 16.84 -1.92 -2.84
CA THR A 125 17.80 -1.69 -3.93
C THR A 125 17.18 -0.90 -5.08
N LEU A 126 15.95 -1.23 -5.49
CA LEU A 126 15.23 -0.50 -6.55
C LEU A 126 14.84 0.93 -6.15
N LEU A 127 14.73 1.19 -4.85
CA LEU A 127 14.49 2.52 -4.29
C LEU A 127 15.79 3.27 -3.94
N GLY A 128 16.96 2.65 -4.12
CA GLY A 128 18.27 3.27 -3.89
C GLY A 128 18.80 3.20 -2.46
N VAL A 129 18.42 2.19 -1.65
CA VAL A 129 18.85 2.01 -0.23
C VAL A 129 19.31 0.60 0.15
#